data_AF-A0A926VGC2-F1
#
_entry.id   AF-A0A926VGC2-F1
#
_cell.length_a   1.000
_cell.length_b   1.000
_cell.length_c   1.000
_cell.angle_alpha   90.00
_cell.angle_beta   90.00
_cell.angle_gamma   90.00
#
_symmetry.space_group_name_H-M   'P 1'
#
loop_
_entity.id
_entity.type
_entity.pdbx_description
1 polymer ?
#
loop_
_entity_poly.entity_id
_entity_poly.type
_entity_poly.pdbx_seq_one_letter_code
_entity_poly.pdbx_strand_id
1 'polypeptide(L)'
;MQTQEPIKQDISKETSIRERLIKEIEQTPDPILAISLEFLLFLKSRSPQSSATEQQPPSTGASILKTLERIGKWEGDDLEECLELVHNSRSRIYIPAADAENEDSEEG
;
A
#
# COMPACT_ATOMS: atom_id res chain seq x y z
N MET A 1 -64.99 -11.59 -13.19
CA MET A 1 -64.13 -10.67 -12.40
C MET A 1 -62.72 -11.18 -12.54
N GLN A 2 -61.86 -10.43 -13.21
CA GLN A 2 -60.50 -10.83 -13.54
C GLN A 2 -59.57 -9.72 -13.07
N THR A 3 -58.83 -9.98 -12.00
CA THR A 3 -57.73 -9.14 -11.55
C THR A 3 -56.56 -10.06 -11.26
N GLN A 4 -55.56 -9.94 -12.12
CA GLN A 4 -54.29 -10.64 -12.12
C GLN A 4 -53.30 -9.81 -11.31
N GLU A 5 -52.62 -10.45 -10.37
CA GLU A 5 -51.29 -10.05 -9.88
C GLU A 5 -50.32 -11.16 -10.33
N PRO A 6 -48.98 -10.97 -10.42
CA PRO A 6 -48.15 -9.84 -9.98
C PRO A 6 -47.19 -9.28 -11.07
N ILE A 7 -46.66 -8.07 -10.84
CA ILE A 7 -45.60 -7.45 -11.65
C ILE A 7 -44.32 -8.27 -11.50
N LYS A 8 -44.00 -9.08 -12.52
CA LYS A 8 -42.66 -9.62 -12.74
C LYS A 8 -41.75 -8.44 -13.10
N GLN A 9 -40.87 -8.04 -12.17
CA GLN A 9 -39.73 -7.20 -12.50
C GLN A 9 -38.78 -8.02 -13.37
N ASP A 10 -38.76 -7.68 -14.65
CA ASP A 10 -37.96 -8.29 -15.70
C ASP A 10 -36.50 -7.86 -15.54
N ILE A 11 -35.68 -8.76 -15.01
CA ILE A 11 -34.24 -8.68 -15.00
C ILE A 11 -33.79 -9.33 -16.31
N SER A 12 -33.59 -8.56 -17.39
CA SER A 12 -32.54 -8.84 -18.39
C SER A 12 -32.57 -7.84 -19.55
N LYS A 13 -31.82 -6.74 -19.40
CA LYS A 13 -31.14 -6.12 -20.53
C LYS A 13 -29.69 -5.91 -20.11
N GLU A 14 -28.84 -6.86 -20.47
CA GLU A 14 -27.39 -6.67 -20.47
C GLU A 14 -27.05 -5.58 -21.48
N THR A 15 -27.19 -4.32 -21.06
CA THR A 15 -26.59 -3.19 -21.77
C THR A 15 -25.08 -3.36 -21.69
N SER A 16 -24.42 -3.16 -22.83
CA SER A 16 -22.96 -3.26 -22.90
C SER A 16 -22.35 -2.31 -21.86
N ILE A 17 -21.22 -2.69 -21.25
CA ILE A 17 -20.50 -1.86 -20.25
C ILE A 17 -20.31 -0.43 -20.78
N ARG A 18 -20.09 -0.26 -22.09
CA ARG A 18 -19.98 1.05 -22.75
C ARG A 18 -21.26 1.86 -22.69
N GLU A 19 -22.41 1.25 -22.97
CA GLU A 19 -23.71 1.94 -22.97
C GLU A 19 -24.07 2.41 -21.56
N ARG A 20 -23.79 1.58 -20.56
CA ARG A 20 -23.96 1.93 -19.15
C ARG A 20 -23.08 3.12 -18.74
N LEU A 21 -21.83 3.12 -19.18
CA LEU A 21 -20.89 4.21 -18.92
C LEU A 21 -21.35 5.53 -19.56
N ILE A 22 -21.80 5.50 -20.82
CA ILE A 22 -22.30 6.70 -21.53
C ILE A 22 -23.50 7.29 -20.79
N LYS A 23 -24.47 6.45 -20.40
CA LYS A 23 -25.64 6.89 -19.65
C LYS A 23 -25.28 7.52 -18.31
N GLU A 24 -24.30 6.97 -17.61
CA GLU A 24 -23.84 7.51 -16.32
C GLU A 24 -23.12 8.85 -16.52
N ILE A 25 -22.30 8.98 -17.57
CA ILE A 25 -21.61 10.23 -17.91
C ILE A 25 -22.60 11.35 -18.18
N GLU A 26 -23.69 11.09 -18.90
CA GLU A 26 -24.74 12.08 -19.18
C GLU A 26 -25.47 12.58 -17.93
N GLN A 27 -25.53 11.76 -16.86
CA GLN A 27 -26.24 12.07 -15.62
C GLN A 27 -25.32 12.66 -14.53
N THR A 28 -24.01 12.70 -14.78
CA THR A 28 -23.01 13.08 -13.78
C THR A 28 -22.56 14.54 -13.99
N PRO A 29 -22.44 15.35 -12.93
CA PRO A 29 -21.94 16.71 -13.04
C PRO A 29 -20.43 16.76 -13.31
N ASP A 30 -20.00 17.78 -14.08
CA ASP A 30 -18.61 18.07 -14.48
C ASP A 30 -17.51 17.84 -13.42
N PRO A 31 -17.64 18.25 -12.13
CA PRO A 31 -16.60 18.00 -11.13
C PRO A 31 -16.31 16.51 -10.90
N ILE A 32 -17.34 15.66 -10.99
CA ILE A 32 -17.18 14.19 -10.82
C ILE A 32 -16.65 13.59 -12.13
N LEU A 33 -17.03 14.14 -13.29
CA LEU A 33 -16.49 13.76 -14.58
C LEU A 33 -14.98 14.05 -14.69
N ALA A 34 -14.51 15.15 -14.11
CA ALA A 34 -13.08 15.50 -14.09
C ALA A 34 -12.25 14.44 -13.35
N ILE A 35 -12.69 14.02 -12.17
CA ILE A 35 -12.02 13.00 -11.34
C ILE A 35 -12.03 11.64 -12.05
N SER A 36 -13.17 11.26 -12.63
CA SER A 36 -13.28 9.98 -13.34
C SER A 36 -12.46 9.96 -14.62
N LEU A 37 -12.32 11.09 -15.33
CA LEU A 37 -11.44 11.24 -16.48
C LEU A 37 -9.97 11.11 -16.07
N GLU A 38 -9.54 11.79 -15.00
CA GLU A 38 -8.19 11.67 -14.45
C GLU A 38 -7.85 10.21 -14.11
N PHE A 39 -8.77 9.52 -13.44
CA PHE A 39 -8.61 8.11 -13.10
C PHE A 39 -8.55 7.19 -14.33
N LEU A 40 -9.39 7.43 -15.34
CA LEU A 40 -9.34 6.67 -16.60
C LEU A 40 -8.03 6.91 -17.36
N LEU A 41 -7.53 8.14 -17.39
CA LEU A 41 -6.22 8.45 -17.97
C LEU A 41 -5.08 7.76 -17.23
N PHE A 42 -5.14 7.76 -15.89
CA PHE A 42 -4.20 7.02 -15.05
C PHE A 42 -4.23 5.52 -15.39
N LEU A 43 -5.39 4.90 -15.45
CA LEU A 43 -5.51 3.48 -15.82
C LEU A 43 -4.98 3.19 -17.23
N LYS A 44 -5.20 4.10 -18.19
CA LYS A 44 -4.65 3.97 -19.55
C LYS A 44 -3.12 4.09 -19.57
N SER A 45 -2.55 5.00 -18.79
CA SER A 45 -1.08 5.14 -18.68
C SER A 45 -0.40 3.92 -18.06
N ARG A 46 -1.13 3.18 -17.21
CA ARG A 46 -0.62 2.00 -16.50
C ARG A 46 -1.04 0.67 -17.13
N SER A 47 -1.96 0.70 -18.09
CA SER A 47 -2.39 -0.50 -18.80
C SER A 47 -1.21 -1.08 -19.59
N PRO A 48 -0.82 -2.34 -19.32
CA PRO A 48 0.31 -2.97 -20.00
C PRO A 48 0.08 -3.16 -21.50
N GLN A 49 -1.14 -2.90 -22.01
CA GLN A 49 -1.50 -3.06 -23.41
C GLN A 49 -1.33 -1.81 -24.27
N SER A 50 -1.08 -0.63 -23.69
CA SER A 50 -0.99 0.63 -24.44
C SER A 50 0.43 1.19 -24.51
N SER A 51 1.41 0.33 -24.77
CA SER A 51 2.60 0.68 -25.54
C SER A 51 3.50 -0.56 -25.61
N ALA A 52 3.73 -1.02 -26.84
CA ALA A 52 4.79 -1.96 -27.15
C ALA A 52 6.13 -1.41 -26.63
N THR A 53 6.69 -2.03 -25.60
CA THR A 53 8.08 -2.51 -25.48
C THR A 53 8.33 -2.93 -24.04
N GLU A 54 9.05 -4.02 -23.91
CA GLU A 54 9.36 -4.81 -22.72
C GLU A 54 10.13 -4.02 -21.64
N GLN A 55 9.55 -3.00 -21.01
CA GLN A 55 10.18 -2.35 -19.86
C GLN A 55 9.12 -1.88 -18.86
N GLN A 56 8.36 -2.82 -18.26
CA GLN A 56 7.92 -2.54 -16.90
C GLN A 56 9.20 -2.34 -16.08
N PRO A 57 9.40 -1.19 -15.41
CA PRO A 57 10.46 -1.11 -14.41
C PRO A 57 10.18 -2.26 -13.43
N PRO A 58 11.19 -3.06 -13.06
CA PRO A 58 10.97 -4.19 -12.18
C PRO A 58 10.28 -3.63 -10.95
N SER A 59 9.04 -4.09 -10.70
CA SER A 59 8.33 -3.85 -9.45
C SER A 59 9.36 -3.98 -8.32
N THR A 60 9.30 -3.14 -7.30
CA THR A 60 10.25 -3.21 -6.17
C THR A 60 10.39 -4.66 -5.68
N GLY A 61 9.28 -5.41 -5.64
CA GLY A 61 9.28 -6.84 -5.37
C GLY A 61 10.04 -7.71 -6.39
N ALA A 62 9.85 -7.49 -7.69
CA ALA A 62 10.59 -8.23 -8.73
C ALA A 62 12.09 -7.93 -8.73
N SER A 63 12.49 -6.68 -8.48
CA SER A 63 13.90 -6.29 -8.35
C SER A 63 14.54 -6.89 -7.10
N ILE A 64 13.79 -6.92 -5.99
CA ILE A 64 14.18 -7.61 -4.76
C ILE A 64 14.36 -9.10 -5.06
N LEU A 65 13.37 -9.78 -5.63
CA LEU A 65 13.46 -11.22 -5.93
C LEU A 65 14.66 -11.57 -6.82
N LYS A 66 14.92 -10.80 -7.88
CA LYS A 66 16.11 -10.96 -8.74
C LYS A 66 17.41 -10.73 -7.97
N THR A 67 17.40 -9.80 -7.02
CA THR A 67 18.55 -9.52 -6.16
C THR A 67 18.77 -10.64 -5.15
N LEU A 68 17.70 -11.17 -4.54
CA LEU A 68 17.74 -12.33 -3.64
C LEU A 68 18.24 -13.58 -4.36
N GLU A 69 17.76 -13.83 -5.58
CA GLU A 69 18.20 -14.97 -6.41
C GLU A 69 19.70 -14.89 -6.71
N ARG A 70 20.22 -13.69 -7.02
CA ARG A 70 21.65 -13.45 -7.27
C ARG A 70 22.52 -13.57 -6.01
N ILE A 71 22.02 -13.12 -4.87
CA ILE A 71 22.75 -13.12 -3.59
C ILE A 71 22.72 -14.52 -2.93
N GLY A 72 21.81 -15.40 -3.36
CA GLY A 72 21.72 -16.77 -2.86
C GLY A 72 20.98 -16.85 -1.52
N LYS A 73 21.47 -17.69 -0.60
CA LYS A 73 20.89 -17.79 0.75
C LYS A 73 21.31 -16.55 1.55
N TRP A 74 20.33 -15.87 2.15
CA TRP A 74 20.62 -14.92 3.22
C TRP A 74 21.24 -15.71 4.37
N GLU A 75 22.51 -15.44 4.64
CA GLU A 75 23.27 -15.97 5.77
C GLU A 75 23.64 -14.78 6.64
N GLY A 76 23.07 -14.74 7.84
CA GLY A 76 23.17 -13.61 8.76
C GLY A 76 21.97 -13.63 9.70
N ASP A 77 22.20 -14.12 10.92
CA ASP A 77 21.33 -13.86 12.08
C ASP A 77 22.00 -12.72 12.87
N ASP A 78 22.13 -11.57 12.21
CA ASP A 78 22.84 -10.38 12.70
C ASP A 78 21.92 -9.45 13.49
N LEU A 79 20.75 -9.95 13.90
CA LEU A 79 19.76 -9.21 14.68
C LEU A 79 20.34 -8.75 16.03
N GLU A 80 21.04 -9.64 16.74
CA GLU A 80 21.63 -9.33 18.04
C GLU A 80 22.76 -8.30 17.92
N GLU A 81 23.63 -8.44 16.92
CA GLU A 81 24.71 -7.49 16.64
C GLU A 81 24.16 -6.09 16.29
N CYS A 82 23.12 -6.04 15.45
CA CYS A 82 22.43 -4.79 15.12
C CYS A 82 21.76 -4.16 16.33
N LEU A 83 21.13 -4.97 17.20
CA LEU A 83 20.51 -4.51 18.44
C LEU A 83 21.55 -3.96 19.41
N GLU A 84 22.67 -4.65 19.58
CA GLU A 84 23.78 -4.21 20.42
C GLU A 84 24.36 -2.87 19.93
N LEU A 85 24.54 -2.69 18.63
CA LEU A 85 25.00 -1.44 18.02
C LEU A 85 24.00 -0.29 18.26
N VAL A 86 22.69 -0.57 18.21
CA VAL A 86 21.63 0.38 18.56
C VAL A 86 21.65 0.74 20.05
N HIS A 87 21.79 -0.23 20.94
CA HIS A 87 21.90 0.01 22.39
C HIS A 87 23.12 0.87 22.71
N ASN A 88 24.28 0.56 22.11
CA ASN A 88 25.53 1.29 22.32
C ASN A 88 25.52 2.71 21.75
N SER A 89 24.78 2.95 20.66
CA SER A 89 24.65 4.27 20.06
C SER A 89 23.57 5.13 20.72
N ARG A 90 22.44 4.54 21.15
CA ARG A 90 21.30 5.27 21.76
C ARG A 90 21.42 5.48 23.27
N SER A 91 22.23 4.69 23.98
CA SER A 91 22.47 4.85 25.43
C SER A 91 23.34 6.05 25.80
N ARG A 92 23.85 6.83 24.84
CA ARG A 92 24.56 8.10 25.10
C ARG A 92 23.62 9.27 25.42
N ILE A 93 22.49 9.03 26.06
CA ILE A 93 21.75 10.08 26.75
C ILE A 93 22.22 10.06 28.20
N TYR A 94 23.17 10.94 28.51
CA TYR A 94 23.63 11.19 29.87
C TYR A 94 22.43 11.60 30.74
N ILE A 95 22.02 10.73 31.64
CA ILE A 95 21.18 11.10 32.79
C ILE A 95 22.19 11.46 33.90
N PRO A 96 22.25 12.73 34.35
CA PRO A 96 23.13 13.11 35.44
C PRO A 96 22.73 12.32 36.69
N ALA A 97 23.70 11.67 37.32
CA ALA A 97 23.55 11.11 38.65
C ALA A 97 23.24 12.26 39.63
N ALA A 98 21.95 12.49 39.90
CA ALA A 98 21.51 12.62 41.28
C ALA A 98 21.34 11.15 41.72
N ASP A 99 22.20 10.59 42.56
CA ASP A 99 22.47 11.10 43.89
C ASP A 99 23.94 10.93 44.27
N ALA A 100 24.55 12.06 44.61
CA ALA A 100 25.65 12.09 45.52
C ALA A 100 25.13 11.80 46.94
N GLU A 101 25.94 11.06 47.70
CA GLU A 101 26.00 11.06 49.16
C GLU A 101 24.97 10.18 49.90
N ASN A 102 25.43 8.97 50.26
CA ASN A 102 25.30 8.52 51.65
C ASN A 102 26.69 8.10 52.12
N GLU A 103 27.40 9.10 52.63
CA GLU A 103 28.38 8.92 53.68
C GLU A 103 27.57 8.62 54.95
N ASP A 104 27.58 7.37 55.44
CA ASP A 104 27.32 7.13 56.86
C ASP A 104 27.92 5.77 57.30
N SER A 105 29.04 5.90 58.00
CA SER A 105 29.34 5.28 59.30
C SER A 105 28.63 3.98 59.67
N GLU A 106 29.40 2.92 59.98
CA GLU A 106 29.41 2.35 61.33
C GLU A 106 30.59 1.39 61.55
N GLU A 107 31.31 1.65 62.65
CA GLU A 107 32.43 0.91 63.22
C GLU A 107 32.01 -0.41 63.87
N GLY A 108 32.96 -1.33 64.03
CA GLY A 108 32.84 -2.52 64.89
C GLY A 108 33.88 -3.58 64.62
#